data_AF-A0A101RR04-F1
#
_entry.id   AF-A0A101RR04-F1
#
_cell.length_a   1.000
_cell.length_b   1.000
_cell.length_c   1.000
_cell.angle_alpha   90.00
_cell.angle_beta   90.00
_cell.angle_gamma   90.00
#
_symmetry.space_group_name_H-M   'P 1'
#
loop_
_entity.id
_entity.type
_entity.pdbx_description
1 polymer ?
#
loop_
_entity_poly.entity_id
_entity_poly.type
_entity_poly.pdbx_seq_one_letter_code
_entity_poly.pdbx_strand_id
1 'polypeptide(L)'
;MSRGRHRILSAIGIGCYALAAIAGLFVLADHQGSGLLVPLWIAHGVLLAVLLTKLAADETGLSAALLVVGASLVAVYIADLARDDLTLERRGERISATVVREWLDPDQSRADHTYDYALARRDGTRLPGPALQAGSGSFALGQRVTVLADPRGELRPRMPGDLDATRDVLSVGAFALIALSVVAATARRGATVSRRREERARLAEQEHILREALRTAAADPNGFVEVHPGHYPDVSHRRAAGIASELGLEPADDPGSWRFRG
;
A
#
# COMPACT_ATOMS: atom_id res chain seq x y z
N MET A 1 -25.22 -0.28 -13.79
CA MET A 1 -24.35 0.55 -12.92
C MET A 1 -23.05 0.84 -13.67
N SER A 2 -22.56 2.09 -13.71
CA SER A 2 -21.35 2.42 -14.49
C SER A 2 -20.11 1.73 -13.90
N ARG A 3 -19.20 1.24 -14.75
CA ARG A 3 -17.94 0.58 -14.35
C ARG A 3 -17.11 1.43 -13.40
N GLY A 4 -17.20 2.77 -13.49
CA GLY A 4 -16.54 3.71 -12.58
C GLY A 4 -17.07 3.66 -11.16
N ARG A 5 -18.40 3.59 -10.97
CA ARG A 5 -19.02 3.54 -9.62
C ARG A 5 -18.64 2.26 -8.88
N HIS A 6 -18.54 1.13 -9.59
CA HIS A 6 -18.14 -0.14 -8.98
C HIS A 6 -16.69 -0.09 -8.47
N ARG A 7 -15.76 0.53 -9.22
CA ARG A 7 -14.36 0.67 -8.78
C ARG A 7 -14.18 1.55 -7.55
N ILE A 8 -14.93 2.66 -7.46
CA ILE A 8 -14.88 3.53 -6.29
C ILE A 8 -15.37 2.77 -5.05
N LEU A 9 -16.48 2.05 -5.17
CA LEU A 9 -16.99 1.20 -4.08
C LEU A 9 -16.00 0.09 -3.71
N SER A 10 -15.34 -0.54 -4.68
CA SER A 10 -14.28 -1.52 -4.41
C SER A 10 -13.07 -0.91 -3.70
N ALA A 11 -12.63 0.28 -4.11
CA ALA A 11 -11.52 0.97 -3.45
C ALA A 11 -11.83 1.34 -2.01
N ILE A 12 -13.06 1.83 -1.75
CA ILE A 12 -13.56 2.09 -0.39
C ILE A 12 -13.58 0.79 0.42
N GLY A 13 -14.14 -0.30 -0.15
CA GLY A 13 -14.19 -1.59 0.51
C GLY A 13 -12.80 -2.14 0.86
N ILE A 14 -11.83 -2.02 -0.04
CA ILE A 14 -10.44 -2.43 0.19
C ILE A 14 -9.79 -1.57 1.28
N GLY A 15 -10.01 -0.25 1.26
CA GLY A 15 -9.53 0.65 2.30
C GLY A 15 -10.10 0.33 3.68
N CYS A 16 -11.42 0.14 3.78
CA CYS A 16 -12.09 -0.28 5.01
C CYS A 16 -11.58 -1.63 5.50
N TYR A 17 -11.38 -2.59 4.60
CA TYR A 17 -10.79 -3.89 4.93
C TYR A 17 -9.37 -3.74 5.49
N ALA A 18 -8.51 -2.92 4.87
CA ALA A 18 -7.16 -2.71 5.35
C ALA A 18 -7.14 -2.14 6.78
N LEU A 19 -7.98 -1.14 7.05
CA LEU A 19 -8.12 -0.56 8.40
C LEU A 19 -8.66 -1.59 9.41
N ALA A 20 -9.67 -2.38 9.03
CA ALA A 20 -10.21 -3.43 9.88
C ALA A 20 -9.18 -4.52 10.18
N ALA A 21 -8.35 -4.89 9.19
CA ALA A 21 -7.27 -5.85 9.37
C ALA A 21 -6.18 -5.31 10.30
N ILE A 22 -5.76 -4.04 10.16
CA ILE A 22 -4.80 -3.41 11.08
C ILE A 22 -5.33 -3.45 12.51
N ALA A 23 -6.56 -2.99 12.73
CA ALA A 23 -7.17 -2.97 14.06
C ALA A 23 -7.36 -4.40 14.62
N GLY A 24 -7.83 -5.34 13.80
CA GLY A 24 -8.07 -6.72 14.22
C GLY A 24 -6.78 -7.48 14.55
N LEU A 25 -5.74 -7.33 13.73
CA LEU A 25 -4.43 -7.95 13.97
C LEU A 25 -3.75 -7.38 15.20
N PHE A 26 -3.86 -6.06 15.43
CA PHE A 26 -3.39 -5.41 16.66
C PHE A 26 -4.06 -6.01 17.91
N VAL A 27 -5.38 -6.14 17.93
CA VAL A 27 -6.10 -6.72 19.08
C VAL A 27 -5.74 -8.20 19.29
N LEU A 28 -5.47 -8.94 18.21
CA LEU A 28 -5.20 -10.37 18.29
C LEU A 28 -3.75 -10.68 18.68
N ALA A 29 -2.82 -9.74 18.50
CA ALA A 29 -1.39 -9.90 18.76
C ALA A 29 -1.11 -10.37 20.20
N ASP A 30 -1.86 -9.87 21.18
CA ASP A 30 -1.67 -10.19 22.61
C ASP A 30 -2.26 -11.53 23.05
N HIS A 31 -3.26 -12.03 22.32
CA HIS A 31 -4.10 -13.12 22.79
C HIS A 31 -3.76 -14.47 22.17
N GLN A 32 -3.08 -14.48 21.03
CA GLN A 32 -2.81 -15.69 20.27
C GLN A 32 -1.33 -15.79 19.91
N GLY A 33 -0.73 -16.95 20.19
CA GLY A 33 0.67 -17.20 19.84
C GLY A 33 0.93 -17.09 18.33
N SER A 34 2.20 -16.98 17.96
CA SER A 34 2.66 -16.76 16.58
C SER A 34 2.10 -17.75 15.56
N GLY A 35 1.67 -18.93 15.99
CA GLY A 35 1.03 -19.95 15.15
C GLY A 35 -0.24 -19.50 14.43
N LEU A 36 -1.04 -18.57 14.98
CA LEU A 36 -2.21 -18.01 14.29
C LEU A 36 -1.92 -16.67 13.59
N LEU A 37 -1.03 -15.84 14.15
CA LEU A 37 -0.73 -14.52 13.60
C LEU A 37 -0.05 -14.62 12.22
N VAL A 38 0.90 -15.54 12.05
CA VAL A 38 1.59 -15.75 10.77
C VAL A 38 0.62 -16.10 9.63
N PRO A 39 -0.26 -17.12 9.74
CA PRO A 39 -1.20 -17.43 8.66
C PRO A 39 -2.21 -16.31 8.40
N LEU A 40 -2.61 -15.54 9.42
CA LEU A 40 -3.46 -14.36 9.24
C LEU A 40 -2.76 -13.26 8.43
N TRP A 41 -1.49 -12.98 8.69
CA TRP A 41 -0.70 -12.05 7.89
C TRP A 41 -0.54 -12.51 6.44
N ILE A 42 -0.30 -13.80 6.23
CA ILE A 42 -0.25 -14.39 4.89
C ILE A 42 -1.59 -14.24 4.18
N ALA A 43 -2.70 -14.58 4.84
CA ALA A 43 -4.04 -14.42 4.29
C ALA A 43 -4.35 -12.95 3.97
N HIS A 44 -3.95 -12.02 4.85
CA HIS A 44 -4.09 -10.59 4.62
C HIS A 44 -3.36 -10.14 3.35
N GLY A 45 -2.10 -10.56 3.18
CA GLY A 45 -1.29 -10.24 2.01
C GLY A 45 -1.83 -10.85 0.72
N VAL A 46 -2.24 -12.12 0.73
CA VAL A 46 -2.84 -12.80 -0.42
C VAL A 46 -4.14 -12.10 -0.84
N LEU A 47 -5.00 -11.77 0.12
CA LEU A 47 -6.26 -11.10 -0.18
C LEU A 47 -6.03 -9.70 -0.78
N LEU A 48 -5.09 -8.93 -0.22
CA LEU A 48 -4.71 -7.63 -0.80
C LEU A 48 -4.13 -7.77 -2.20
N ALA A 49 -3.28 -8.76 -2.44
CA ALA A 49 -2.73 -9.03 -3.76
C ALA A 49 -3.85 -9.30 -4.78
N VAL A 50 -4.82 -10.15 -4.45
CA VAL A 50 -5.96 -10.45 -5.32
C VAL A 50 -6.83 -9.20 -5.55
N LEU A 51 -7.14 -8.44 -4.51
CA LEU A 51 -8.03 -7.28 -4.62
C LEU A 51 -7.38 -6.13 -5.40
N LEU A 52 -6.10 -5.85 -5.15
CA LEU A 52 -5.39 -4.73 -5.78
C LEU A 52 -4.96 -5.05 -7.21
N THR A 53 -4.61 -6.29 -7.54
CA THR A 53 -4.39 -6.70 -8.94
C THR A 53 -5.66 -6.58 -9.78
N LYS A 54 -6.81 -6.99 -9.24
CA LYS A 54 -8.11 -6.78 -9.88
C LYS A 54 -8.45 -5.30 -10.07
N LEU A 55 -8.04 -4.45 -9.13
CA LEU A 55 -8.30 -3.01 -9.19
C LEU A 55 -7.38 -2.28 -10.17
N ALA A 56 -6.09 -2.63 -10.19
CA ALA A 56 -5.04 -1.98 -10.97
C ALA A 56 -5.19 -2.18 -12.49
N ALA A 57 -5.77 -3.31 -12.91
CA ALA A 57 -5.88 -3.68 -14.34
C ALA A 57 -4.53 -3.71 -15.09
N ASP A 58 -3.41 -3.77 -14.36
CA ASP A 58 -2.03 -3.85 -14.83
C ASP A 58 -1.15 -4.62 -13.82
N GLU A 59 0.16 -4.75 -14.10
CA GLU A 59 1.13 -5.50 -13.29
C GLU A 59 1.47 -4.85 -11.94
N THR A 60 1.06 -3.59 -11.71
CA THR A 60 1.46 -2.83 -10.51
C THR A 60 0.67 -3.21 -9.25
N GLY A 61 -0.40 -3.99 -9.40
CA GLY A 61 -1.27 -4.39 -8.29
C GLY A 61 -0.55 -5.19 -7.19
N LEU A 62 0.46 -6.01 -7.55
CA LEU A 62 1.24 -6.77 -6.57
C LEU A 62 2.13 -5.85 -5.73
N SER A 63 2.84 -4.91 -6.38
CA SER A 63 3.68 -3.93 -5.68
C SER A 63 2.85 -3.05 -4.73
N ALA A 64 1.65 -2.64 -5.17
CA ALA A 64 0.71 -1.92 -4.32
C ALA A 64 0.29 -2.75 -3.09
N ALA A 65 0.02 -4.05 -3.26
CA ALA A 65 -0.32 -4.92 -2.15
C ALA A 65 0.83 -5.07 -1.15
N LEU A 66 2.06 -5.24 -1.61
CA LEU A 66 3.24 -5.31 -0.73
C LEU A 66 3.43 -4.03 0.09
N LEU A 67 3.23 -2.84 -0.53
CA LEU A 67 3.29 -1.57 0.18
C LEU A 67 2.20 -1.44 1.25
N VAL A 68 0.97 -1.88 0.95
CA VAL A 68 -0.12 -1.86 1.92
C VAL A 68 0.16 -2.83 3.07
N VAL A 69 0.63 -4.06 2.78
CA VAL A 69 1.00 -5.04 3.82
C VAL A 69 2.13 -4.51 4.70
N GLY A 70 3.17 -3.93 4.11
CA GLY A 70 4.28 -3.34 4.85
C GLY A 70 3.82 -2.18 5.75
N ALA A 71 2.98 -1.29 5.22
CA ALA A 71 2.40 -0.19 6.01
C ALA A 71 1.50 -0.73 7.15
N SER A 72 0.69 -1.76 6.90
CA SER A 72 -0.12 -2.41 7.93
C SER A 72 0.76 -3.03 9.03
N LEU A 73 1.83 -3.73 8.66
CA LEU A 73 2.74 -4.37 9.61
C LEU A 73 3.41 -3.33 10.52
N VAL A 74 3.92 -2.25 9.93
CA VAL A 74 4.54 -1.16 10.69
C VAL A 74 3.50 -0.44 11.57
N ALA A 75 2.28 -0.23 11.09
CA ALA A 75 1.21 0.36 11.89
C ALA A 75 0.86 -0.48 13.12
N VAL A 76 0.73 -1.81 12.96
CA VAL A 76 0.46 -2.73 14.08
C VAL A 76 1.63 -2.72 15.08
N TYR A 77 2.87 -2.77 14.59
CA TYR A 77 4.06 -2.71 15.44
C TYR A 77 4.13 -1.42 16.28
N ILE A 78 3.94 -0.26 15.65
CA ILE A 78 3.98 1.01 16.38
C ILE A 78 2.78 1.14 17.34
N ALA A 79 1.60 0.61 16.97
CA ALA A 79 0.45 0.62 17.86
C ALA A 79 0.70 -0.19 19.14
N ASP A 80 1.45 -1.29 19.04
CA ASP A 80 1.90 -2.10 20.18
C ASP A 80 2.83 -1.30 21.10
N LEU A 81 3.86 -0.67 20.54
CA LEU A 81 4.75 0.23 21.28
C LEU A 81 3.98 1.37 21.96
N ALA A 82 3.08 2.03 21.24
CA ALA A 82 2.27 3.12 21.77
C ALA A 82 1.40 2.66 22.95
N ARG A 83 0.89 1.42 22.89
CA ARG A 83 0.07 0.84 23.96
C ARG A 83 0.89 0.59 25.21
N ASP A 84 2.09 0.04 25.06
CA ASP A 84 3.02 -0.19 26.17
C ASP A 84 3.41 1.14 26.83
N ASP A 85 3.76 2.13 26.03
CA ASP A 85 4.12 3.47 26.51
C ASP A 85 2.94 4.14 27.24
N LEU A 86 1.73 4.11 26.66
CA LEU A 86 0.52 4.62 27.33
C LEU A 86 0.19 3.86 28.62
N THR A 87 0.48 2.56 28.66
CA THR A 87 0.24 1.74 29.84
C THR A 87 1.23 2.11 30.94
N LEU A 88 2.51 2.27 30.60
CA LEU A 88 3.54 2.77 31.52
C LEU A 88 3.21 4.17 32.01
N GLU A 89 2.82 5.12 31.15
CA GLU A 89 2.42 6.48 31.57
C GLU A 89 1.26 6.48 32.57
N ARG A 90 0.29 5.57 32.40
CA ARG A 90 -0.91 5.51 33.26
C ARG A 90 -0.68 4.80 34.59
N ARG A 91 0.07 3.70 34.62
CA ARG A 91 0.20 2.83 35.81
C ARG A 91 1.63 2.66 36.32
N GLY A 92 2.62 3.10 35.54
CA GLY A 92 4.03 2.95 35.87
C GLY A 92 4.43 3.84 37.03
N GLU A 93 5.31 3.30 37.87
CA GLU A 93 5.85 3.99 39.02
C GLU A 93 7.24 4.54 38.69
N ARG A 94 7.52 5.78 39.10
CA ARG A 94 8.87 6.34 39.00
C ARG A 94 9.74 5.77 40.11
N ILE A 95 10.71 4.95 39.72
CA ILE A 95 11.60 4.25 40.64
C ILE A 95 13.04 4.68 40.37
N SER A 96 13.74 5.04 41.44
CA SER A 96 15.19 5.21 41.39
C SER A 96 15.85 3.85 41.62
N ALA A 97 16.48 3.31 40.59
CA ALA A 97 17.08 1.99 40.59
C ALA A 97 18.57 2.07 40.22
N THR A 98 19.36 1.11 40.69
CA THR A 98 20.79 0.99 40.42
C THR A 98 21.01 -0.07 39.37
N VAL A 99 21.86 0.22 38.38
CA VAL A 99 22.28 -0.76 37.37
C VAL A 99 23.20 -1.78 38.03
N VAL A 100 22.80 -3.05 38.07
CA VAL A 100 23.56 -4.11 38.74
C VAL A 100 24.24 -5.07 37.77
N ARG A 101 23.77 -5.14 36.53
CA ARG A 101 24.34 -6.00 35.50
C ARG A 101 24.01 -5.45 34.12
N GLU A 102 24.92 -5.65 33.19
CA GLU A 102 24.71 -5.45 31.76
C GLU A 102 25.03 -6.76 31.03
N TRP A 103 24.29 -7.06 29.97
CA TRP A 103 24.61 -8.16 29.06
C TRP A 103 24.05 -7.89 27.67
N LEU A 104 24.63 -8.54 26.67
CA LEU A 104 24.06 -8.60 25.34
C LEU A 104 23.07 -9.77 25.31
N ASP A 105 21.86 -9.53 24.81
CA ASP A 105 20.91 -10.59 24.55
C ASP A 105 21.52 -11.54 23.49
N PRO A 106 21.71 -12.84 23.79
CA PRO A 106 22.36 -13.78 22.88
C PRO A 106 21.60 -13.94 21.55
N ASP A 107 20.29 -13.64 21.52
CA ASP A 107 19.47 -13.74 20.32
C ASP A 107 19.51 -12.47 19.45
N GLN A 108 20.08 -11.36 19.95
CA GLN A 108 20.25 -10.13 19.19
C GLN A 108 21.57 -10.15 18.40
N SER A 109 21.47 -9.90 17.09
CA SER A 109 22.64 -9.85 16.23
C SER A 109 23.59 -8.73 16.69
N ARG A 110 24.90 -8.96 16.63
CA ARG A 110 25.98 -8.02 17.01
C ARG A 110 25.90 -6.63 16.34
N ALA A 111 25.06 -6.47 15.32
CA ALA A 111 24.84 -5.21 14.62
C ALA A 111 23.93 -4.25 15.40
N ASP A 112 23.03 -4.79 16.23
CA ASP A 112 22.14 -3.98 17.07
C ASP A 112 22.90 -3.68 18.37
N HIS A 113 23.32 -2.42 18.54
CA HIS A 113 24.20 -1.99 19.65
C HIS A 113 23.40 -1.83 20.94
N THR A 114 22.55 -2.80 21.24
CA THR A 114 21.49 -2.69 22.21
C THR A 114 21.73 -3.71 23.33
N TYR A 115 21.80 -3.20 24.57
CA TYR A 115 22.20 -3.96 25.76
C TYR A 115 21.04 -4.03 26.76
N ASP A 116 20.96 -5.16 27.45
CA ASP A 116 20.05 -5.36 28.57
C ASP A 116 20.75 -5.00 29.89
N TYR A 117 20.06 -4.17 30.68
CA TYR A 117 20.49 -3.68 31.97
C TYR A 117 19.54 -4.18 33.06
N ALA A 118 20.06 -5.00 33.99
CA ALA A 118 19.31 -5.35 35.19
C ALA A 118 19.36 -4.19 36.19
N LEU A 119 18.18 -3.86 36.71
CA LEU A 119 18.00 -2.81 37.70
C LEU A 119 17.65 -3.40 39.05
N ALA A 120 18.20 -2.83 40.12
CA ALA A 120 17.85 -3.14 41.49
C ALA A 120 17.35 -1.88 42.23
N ARG A 121 16.31 -2.04 43.05
CA ARG A 121 15.82 -0.99 43.95
C ARG A 121 16.85 -0.68 45.04
N ARG A 122 16.62 0.40 45.78
CA ARG A 122 17.50 0.83 46.90
C ARG A 122 17.62 -0.23 48.00
N ASP A 123 16.60 -1.04 48.18
CA ASP A 123 16.56 -2.17 49.14
C ASP A 123 17.33 -3.42 48.63
N GLY A 124 17.94 -3.35 47.45
CA GLY A 124 18.68 -4.45 46.82
C GLY A 124 17.81 -5.45 46.07
N THR A 125 16.48 -5.29 46.09
CA THR A 125 15.57 -6.17 45.34
C THR A 125 15.65 -5.90 43.85
N ARG A 126 15.57 -6.95 43.03
CA ARG A 126 15.54 -6.80 41.56
C ARG A 126 14.21 -6.17 41.15
N LEU A 127 14.27 -5.25 40.19
CA LEU A 127 13.06 -4.68 39.61
C LEU A 127 12.28 -5.80 38.88
N PRO A 128 10.95 -5.92 39.08
CA PRO A 128 10.15 -6.94 38.43
C PRO A 128 10.04 -6.65 36.92
N GLY A 129 9.92 -7.73 36.13
CA GLY A 129 9.74 -7.67 34.69
C GLY A 129 11.03 -7.77 33.86
N PRO A 130 10.94 -7.45 32.55
CA PRO A 130 12.08 -7.48 31.64
C PRO A 130 13.19 -6.50 32.03
N ALA A 131 14.41 -6.74 31.54
CA ALA A 131 15.54 -5.82 31.74
C ALA A 131 15.33 -4.51 30.96
N LEU A 132 15.88 -3.40 31.47
CA LEU A 132 15.92 -2.13 30.76
C LEU A 132 16.81 -2.30 29.52
N GLN A 133 16.33 -1.89 28.35
CA GLN A 133 17.09 -2.00 27.12
C GLN A 133 17.55 -0.62 26.66
N ALA A 134 18.85 -0.45 26.41
CA ALA A 134 19.43 0.82 25.96
C ALA A 134 20.67 0.60 25.08
N GLY A 135 21.11 1.65 24.39
CA GLY A 135 22.32 1.60 23.57
C GLY A 135 23.57 1.26 24.38
N SER A 136 24.58 0.70 23.71
CA SER A 136 25.88 0.37 24.29
C SER A 136 26.49 1.55 25.06
N GLY A 137 26.88 1.31 26.30
CA GLY A 137 27.53 2.32 27.15
C GLY A 137 26.60 3.44 27.62
N SER A 138 25.27 3.28 27.49
CA SER A 138 24.31 4.27 28.00
C SER A 138 24.35 4.40 29.52
N PHE A 139 24.67 3.31 30.22
CA PHE A 139 24.73 3.28 31.67
C PHE A 139 25.95 2.49 32.18
N ALA A 140 26.50 2.93 33.30
CA ALA A 140 27.56 2.24 34.02
C ALA A 140 27.00 1.35 35.14
N LEU A 141 27.70 0.25 35.45
CA LEU A 141 27.39 -0.57 36.63
C LEU A 141 27.51 0.29 37.91
N GLY A 142 26.54 0.15 38.81
CA GLY A 142 26.42 0.96 40.02
C GLY A 142 25.80 2.36 39.81
N GLN A 143 25.54 2.76 38.56
CA GLN A 143 24.85 4.03 38.27
C GLN A 143 23.40 3.98 38.74
N ARG A 144 22.97 5.06 39.40
CA ARG A 144 21.57 5.26 39.77
C ARG A 144 20.83 5.93 38.62
N VAL A 145 19.75 5.32 38.16
CA VAL A 145 18.89 5.79 37.09
C VAL A 145 17.44 5.89 37.59
N THR A 146 16.69 6.85 37.05
CA THR A 146 15.26 6.98 37.32
C THR A 146 14.50 6.41 36.14
N VAL A 147 13.74 5.35 36.37
CA VAL A 147 12.93 4.69 35.35
C VAL A 147 11.46 4.73 35.73
N LEU A 148 10.60 4.68 34.72
CA LEU A 148 9.21 4.27 34.86
C LEU A 148 9.15 2.75 34.76
N ALA A 149 8.69 2.11 35.82
CA ALA A 149 8.58 0.65 35.88
C ALA A 149 7.12 0.24 36.08
N ASP A 150 6.71 -0.83 35.41
CA ASP A 150 5.41 -1.40 35.63
C ASP A 150 5.36 -2.15 36.97
N PRO A 151 4.48 -1.78 37.92
CA PRO A 151 4.37 -2.46 39.20
C PRO A 151 3.98 -3.94 39.07
N ARG A 152 3.36 -4.35 37.94
CA ARG A 152 3.03 -5.75 37.67
C ARG A 152 4.18 -6.55 37.06
N GLY A 153 5.25 -5.88 36.60
CA GLY A 153 6.36 -6.52 35.92
C GLY A 153 6.01 -7.14 34.57
N GLU A 154 4.91 -6.73 33.94
CA GLU A 154 4.52 -7.21 32.60
C GLU A 154 5.32 -6.46 31.52
N LEU A 155 5.52 -5.15 31.72
CA LEU A 155 6.16 -4.27 30.75
C LEU A 155 7.63 -3.99 31.10
N ARG A 156 8.43 -3.79 30.06
CA ARG A 156 9.83 -3.38 30.19
C ARG A 156 9.93 -1.97 30.79
N PRO A 157 10.81 -1.71 31.76
CA PRO A 157 11.03 -0.36 32.28
C PRO A 157 11.60 0.58 31.21
N ARG A 158 11.22 1.86 31.27
CA ARG A 158 11.63 2.93 30.32
C ARG A 158 12.10 4.18 31.06
N MET A 159 12.94 5.00 30.44
CA MET A 159 13.27 6.31 31.01
C MET A 159 12.07 7.26 30.82
N PRO A 160 11.77 8.16 31.77
CA PRO A 160 10.63 9.08 31.66
C PRO A 160 10.65 10.00 30.42
N GLY A 161 11.83 10.25 29.83
CA GLY A 161 11.98 11.07 28.62
C GLY A 161 11.95 10.28 27.31
N ASP A 162 11.92 8.95 27.38
CA ASP A 162 11.90 8.08 26.20
C ASP A 162 10.46 7.70 25.77
N LEU A 163 9.47 8.00 26.61
CA LEU A 163 8.05 7.75 26.32
C LEU A 163 7.53 8.88 25.42
N ASP A 164 7.08 8.53 24.21
CA ASP A 164 6.43 9.48 23.29
C ASP A 164 5.22 8.84 22.63
N ALA A 165 4.24 8.49 23.46
CA ALA A 165 2.98 7.90 23.01
C ALA A 165 2.25 8.75 21.96
N THR A 166 2.41 10.08 22.00
CA THR A 166 1.77 10.97 21.02
C THR A 166 2.37 10.78 19.64
N ARG A 167 3.70 10.76 19.53
CA ARG A 167 4.41 10.49 18.28
C ARG A 167 4.08 9.12 17.73
N ASP A 168 4.00 8.10 18.57
CA ASP A 168 3.73 6.75 18.12
C ASP A 168 2.30 6.62 17.60
N VAL A 169 1.30 7.17 18.30
CA VAL A 169 -0.09 7.22 17.82
C VAL A 169 -0.21 7.99 16.49
N LEU A 170 0.47 9.13 16.34
CA LEU A 170 0.49 9.87 15.08
C LEU A 170 1.13 9.04 13.95
N SER A 171 2.17 8.27 14.26
CA SER A 171 2.85 7.40 13.31
C SER A 171 1.93 6.26 12.84
N VAL A 172 1.15 5.65 13.74
CA VAL A 172 0.10 4.67 13.35
C VAL A 172 -0.87 5.28 12.34
N GLY A 173 -1.36 6.49 12.62
CA GLY A 173 -2.23 7.23 11.71
C GLY A 173 -1.59 7.50 10.35
N ALA A 174 -0.30 7.87 10.34
CA ALA A 174 0.45 8.12 9.10
C ALA A 174 0.55 6.85 8.22
N PHE A 175 0.86 5.69 8.81
CA PHE A 175 0.94 4.43 8.05
C PHE A 175 -0.44 3.97 7.54
N ALA A 176 -1.50 4.17 8.31
CA ALA A 176 -2.86 3.94 7.83
C ALA A 176 -3.21 4.84 6.63
N LEU A 177 -2.81 6.11 6.65
CA LEU A 177 -3.00 7.04 5.54
C LEU A 177 -2.17 6.66 4.30
N ILE A 178 -0.95 6.15 4.48
CA ILE A 178 -0.12 5.62 3.39
C ILE A 178 -0.86 4.46 2.72
N ALA A 179 -1.36 3.48 3.49
CA ALA A 179 -2.12 2.36 2.96
C ALA A 179 -3.33 2.82 2.13
N LEU A 180 -4.14 3.75 2.67
CA LEU A 180 -5.30 4.31 1.95
C LEU A 180 -4.89 5.06 0.68
N SER A 181 -3.80 5.81 0.73
CA SER A 181 -3.28 6.58 -0.41
C SER A 181 -2.83 5.66 -1.54
N VAL A 182 -2.19 4.54 -1.22
CA VAL A 182 -1.80 3.50 -2.20
C VAL A 182 -3.05 2.89 -2.85
N VAL A 183 -4.06 2.50 -2.07
CA VAL A 183 -5.33 1.97 -2.60
C VAL A 183 -6.00 2.96 -3.56
N ALA A 184 -6.08 4.24 -3.15
CA ALA A 184 -6.68 5.29 -3.97
C ALA A 184 -5.89 5.55 -5.27
N ALA A 185 -4.56 5.57 -5.20
CA ALA A 185 -3.70 5.73 -6.37
C ALA A 185 -3.85 4.56 -7.35
N THR A 186 -3.89 3.33 -6.86
CA THR A 186 -4.12 2.12 -7.65
C THR A 186 -5.49 2.15 -8.33
N ALA A 187 -6.54 2.58 -7.62
CA ALA A 187 -7.87 2.74 -8.19
C ALA A 187 -7.91 3.73 -9.36
N ARG A 188 -7.24 4.88 -9.20
CA ARG A 188 -7.14 5.93 -10.23
C ARG A 188 -6.37 5.43 -11.45
N ARG A 189 -5.23 4.77 -11.26
CA ARG A 189 -4.44 4.18 -12.35
C ARG A 189 -5.20 3.09 -13.10
N GLY A 190 -5.88 2.18 -12.40
CA GLY A 190 -6.66 1.16 -13.07
C GLY A 190 -7.82 1.73 -13.91
N ALA A 191 -8.43 2.83 -13.44
CA ALA A 191 -9.44 3.54 -14.22
C ALA A 191 -8.88 4.14 -15.51
N THR A 192 -7.70 4.76 -15.48
CA THR A 192 -7.06 5.33 -16.67
C THR A 192 -6.61 4.26 -17.66
N VAL A 193 -6.02 3.16 -17.19
CA VAL A 193 -5.62 2.02 -18.04
C VAL A 193 -6.83 1.40 -18.72
N SER A 194 -7.92 1.19 -17.98
CA SER A 194 -9.13 0.59 -18.53
C SER A 194 -9.80 1.48 -19.57
N ARG A 195 -9.85 2.80 -19.30
CA ARG A 195 -10.36 3.78 -20.27
C ARG A 195 -9.54 3.78 -21.56
N ARG A 196 -8.21 3.78 -21.47
CA ARG A 196 -7.32 3.69 -22.65
C ARG A 196 -7.53 2.39 -23.43
N ARG A 197 -7.79 1.28 -22.74
CA ARG A 197 -8.07 -0.02 -23.38
C ARG A 197 -9.42 0.01 -24.12
N GLU A 198 -10.44 0.62 -23.53
CA GLU A 198 -11.75 0.81 -24.16
C GLU A 198 -11.66 1.74 -25.38
N GLU A 199 -10.92 2.86 -25.28
CA GLU A 199 -10.67 3.78 -26.40
C GLU A 199 -9.92 3.07 -27.55
N ARG A 200 -8.89 2.28 -27.26
CA ARG A 200 -8.17 1.49 -28.27
C ARG A 200 -9.04 0.43 -28.93
N ALA A 201 -9.91 -0.24 -28.16
CA ALA A 201 -10.82 -1.25 -28.70
C ALA A 201 -11.85 -0.63 -29.67
N ARG A 202 -12.44 0.53 -29.29
CA ARG A 202 -13.35 1.28 -30.17
C ARG A 202 -12.66 1.75 -31.44
N LEU A 203 -11.44 2.27 -31.32
CA LEU A 203 -10.65 2.67 -32.47
C LEU A 203 -10.39 1.47 -33.40
N ALA A 204 -9.96 0.33 -32.86
CA ALA A 204 -9.71 -0.88 -33.64
C ALA A 204 -10.97 -1.40 -34.35
N GLU A 205 -12.13 -1.32 -33.70
CA GLU A 205 -13.42 -1.66 -34.28
C GLU A 205 -13.78 -0.72 -35.45
N GLN A 206 -13.62 0.60 -35.28
CA GLN A 206 -13.87 1.56 -36.36
C GLN A 206 -12.88 1.41 -37.52
N GLU A 207 -11.60 1.14 -37.23
CA GLU A 207 -10.61 0.82 -38.27
C GLU A 207 -10.99 -0.46 -39.03
N HIS A 208 -11.58 -1.45 -38.36
CA HIS A 208 -12.06 -2.68 -38.99
C HIS A 208 -13.26 -2.40 -39.91
N ILE A 209 -14.28 -1.69 -39.42
CA ILE A 209 -15.46 -1.32 -40.21
C ILE A 209 -15.06 -0.44 -41.40
N LEU A 210 -14.13 0.49 -41.23
CA LEU A 210 -13.64 1.33 -42.33
C LEU A 210 -12.94 0.48 -43.40
N ARG A 211 -12.08 -0.46 -42.98
CA ARG A 211 -11.40 -1.36 -43.90
C ARG A 211 -12.38 -2.24 -44.67
N GLU A 212 -13.45 -2.72 -44.02
CA GLU A 212 -14.49 -3.50 -44.67
C GLU A 212 -15.33 -2.67 -45.64
N ALA A 213 -15.68 -1.44 -45.26
CA ALA A 213 -16.38 -0.51 -46.14
C ALA A 213 -15.55 -0.16 -47.39
N LEU A 214 -14.25 0.15 -47.24
CA LEU A 214 -13.36 0.43 -48.37
C LEU A 214 -13.17 -0.78 -49.28
N ARG A 215 -13.15 -2.00 -48.72
CA ARG A 215 -13.03 -3.23 -49.50
C ARG A 215 -14.29 -3.55 -50.31
N THR A 216 -15.47 -3.18 -49.81
CA THR A 216 -16.76 -3.55 -50.41
C THR A 216 -17.39 -2.42 -51.23
N ALA A 217 -16.93 -1.19 -51.06
CA ALA A 217 -17.43 -0.04 -51.80
C ALA A 217 -17.10 -0.15 -53.29
N ALA A 218 -18.12 0.08 -54.13
CA ALA A 218 -17.93 0.25 -55.56
C ALA A 218 -17.41 1.67 -55.84
N ALA A 219 -16.41 1.78 -56.72
CA ALA A 219 -15.94 3.06 -57.20
C ALA A 219 -17.05 3.79 -57.99
N ASP A 220 -17.12 5.10 -57.82
CA ASP A 220 -17.99 5.98 -58.60
C ASP A 220 -17.59 5.97 -60.11
N PRO A 221 -18.37 6.58 -61.01
CA PRO A 221 -18.04 6.66 -62.43
C PRO A 221 -16.69 7.32 -62.75
N ASN A 222 -16.08 8.02 -61.78
CA ASN A 222 -14.79 8.67 -61.88
C ASN A 222 -13.65 7.87 -61.21
N GLY A 223 -13.92 6.68 -60.68
CA GLY A 223 -12.95 5.80 -60.04
C GLY A 223 -12.70 6.08 -58.54
N PHE A 224 -13.55 6.86 -57.87
CA PHE A 224 -13.41 7.21 -56.46
C PHE A 224 -14.34 6.40 -55.55
N VAL A 225 -13.80 5.94 -54.43
CA VAL A 225 -14.52 5.42 -53.27
C VAL A 225 -14.69 6.54 -52.27
N GLU A 226 -15.94 6.93 -51.98
CA GLU A 226 -16.27 8.00 -51.04
C GLU A 226 -16.77 7.43 -49.70
N VAL A 227 -16.20 7.93 -48.61
CA VAL A 227 -16.58 7.54 -47.25
C VAL A 227 -16.79 8.79 -46.39
N HIS A 228 -17.92 8.86 -45.69
CA HIS A 228 -18.20 9.99 -44.81
C HIS A 228 -17.49 9.84 -43.45
N PRO A 229 -16.71 10.84 -43.00
CA PRO A 229 -16.00 10.81 -41.72
C PRO A 229 -16.93 10.65 -40.51
N GLY A 230 -18.18 11.10 -40.62
CA GLY A 230 -19.18 11.00 -39.55
C GLY A 230 -19.52 9.57 -39.13
N HIS A 231 -19.27 8.57 -39.98
CA HIS A 231 -19.43 7.16 -39.64
C HIS A 231 -18.22 6.58 -38.86
N TYR A 232 -17.10 7.31 -38.79
CA TYR A 232 -15.83 6.88 -38.18
C TYR A 232 -15.24 7.98 -37.27
N PRO A 233 -15.98 8.41 -36.23
CA PRO A 233 -15.63 9.60 -35.45
C PRO A 233 -14.31 9.50 -34.67
N ASP A 234 -13.83 8.28 -34.38
CA ASP A 234 -12.56 8.06 -33.66
C ASP A 234 -11.36 7.89 -34.60
N VAL A 235 -11.57 7.78 -35.92
CA VAL A 235 -10.51 7.62 -36.92
C VAL A 235 -10.08 8.96 -37.48
N SER A 236 -8.78 9.25 -37.48
CA SER A 236 -8.24 10.46 -38.12
C SER A 236 -8.12 10.29 -39.64
N HIS A 237 -8.23 11.39 -40.40
CA HIS A 237 -8.04 11.36 -41.87
C HIS A 237 -6.71 10.73 -42.28
N ARG A 238 -5.61 11.07 -41.59
CA ARG A 238 -4.29 10.48 -41.84
C ARG A 238 -4.29 8.96 -41.68
N ARG A 239 -5.01 8.44 -40.67
CA ARG A 239 -5.10 7.00 -40.41
C ARG A 239 -6.00 6.31 -41.44
N ALA A 240 -7.12 6.93 -41.81
CA ALA A 240 -7.99 6.46 -42.88
C ALA A 240 -7.26 6.37 -44.23
N ALA A 241 -6.49 7.40 -44.60
CA ALA A 241 -5.64 7.40 -45.78
C ALA A 241 -4.56 6.31 -45.75
N GLY A 242 -3.98 6.04 -44.57
CA GLY A 242 -3.07 4.91 -44.39
C GLY A 242 -3.75 3.56 -44.66
N ILE A 243 -4.97 3.36 -44.14
CA ILE A 243 -5.76 2.13 -44.37
C ILE A 243 -6.17 2.00 -45.84
N ALA A 244 -6.53 3.10 -46.51
CA ALA A 244 -6.84 3.11 -47.93
C ALA A 244 -5.61 2.74 -48.78
N SER A 245 -4.44 3.28 -48.44
CA SER A 245 -3.17 2.93 -49.10
C SER A 245 -2.76 1.47 -48.88
N GLU A 246 -3.00 0.89 -47.69
CA GLU A 246 -2.84 -0.56 -47.43
C GLU A 246 -3.71 -1.42 -48.36
N LEU A 247 -4.84 -0.88 -48.84
CA LEU A 247 -5.77 -1.54 -49.77
C LEU A 247 -5.49 -1.19 -51.25
N GLY A 248 -4.45 -0.40 -51.54
CA GLY A 248 -4.08 0.00 -52.90
C GLY A 248 -4.82 1.24 -53.43
N LEU A 249 -5.53 1.98 -52.58
CA LEU A 249 -6.25 3.20 -52.96
C LEU A 249 -5.41 4.46 -52.65
N GLU A 250 -5.45 5.45 -53.54
CA GLU A 250 -4.75 6.73 -53.35
C GLU A 250 -5.66 7.80 -52.73
N PRO A 251 -5.24 8.50 -51.66
CA PRO A 251 -6.05 9.54 -51.04
C PRO A 251 -6.17 10.77 -51.98
N ALA A 252 -7.40 11.22 -52.16
CA ALA A 252 -7.71 12.50 -52.80
C ALA A 252 -8.13 13.51 -51.73
N ASP A 253 -7.50 14.68 -51.72
CA ASP A 253 -7.84 15.76 -50.77
C ASP A 253 -9.11 16.49 -51.22
N ASP A 254 -10.22 16.23 -50.55
CA ASP A 254 -11.48 16.97 -50.70
C ASP A 254 -12.04 17.35 -49.31
N PRO A 255 -12.23 18.65 -48.99
CA PRO A 255 -12.68 19.07 -47.67
C PRO A 255 -14.15 18.69 -47.43
N GLY A 256 -14.39 17.61 -46.68
CA GLY A 256 -15.71 17.23 -46.16
C GLY A 256 -16.14 15.78 -46.45
N SER A 257 -15.45 15.10 -47.35
CA SER A 257 -15.61 13.66 -47.61
C SER A 257 -14.23 13.02 -47.74
N TRP A 258 -14.06 11.79 -47.26
CA TRP A 258 -12.82 11.06 -47.52
C TRP A 258 -12.96 10.32 -48.84
N ARG A 259 -12.17 10.73 -49.84
CA ARG A 259 -12.18 10.16 -51.19
C ARG A 259 -10.89 9.41 -51.46
N PHE A 260 -11.03 8.21 -52.00
CA PHE A 260 -9.89 7.35 -52.32
C PHE A 260 -10.02 6.84 -53.76
N ARG A 261 -8.98 6.98 -54.56
CA ARG A 261 -8.95 6.55 -55.96
C ARG A 261 -8.47 5.11 -56.06
N GLY A 262 -9.23 4.25 -56.74
CA GLY A 262 -8.87 2.85 -57.01
C GLY A 262 -8.18 2.61 -58.34
#